data_AF-F1LEK4-F1
#
_entry.id   AF-F1LEK4-F1
#
_cell.length_a   1.000
_cell.length_b   1.000
_cell.length_c   1.000
_cell.angle_alpha   90.00
_cell.angle_beta   90.00
_cell.angle_gamma   90.00
#
_symmetry.space_group_name_H-M   'P 1'
#
loop_
_entity.id
_entity.type
_entity.pdbx_description
1 polymer ?
#
loop_
_entity_poly.entity_id
_entity_poly.type
_entity_poly.pdbx_seq_one_letter_code
_entity_poly.pdbx_strand_id
1 'polypeptide(L)'
;MVAADEQATELEVLQSIFDGDQRFSVVANNKFQYKFGEDGHYQSFLLEIDWPESYPETLPLINLDLFYNRHLLPQVKEHIVSTLKQEAESYLGMAATFTLIEYVKEHFDDLIKDQVESATMAEEASNLRLSSSESDTENAKKVNTGNKIQMSKAQKRRMWDRTDASKLGQAERGWNWVDILGHLSQTRDT
;
A
#
# COMPACT_ATOMS: atom_id res chain seq x y z
N MET A 1 -17.12 -30.92 16.92
CA MET A 1 -18.19 -31.21 15.94
C MET A 1 -19.20 -30.08 15.94
N VAL A 2 -19.77 -29.73 17.10
CA VAL A 2 -20.70 -28.58 17.26
C VAL A 2 -20.15 -27.27 16.68
N ALA A 3 -18.93 -26.86 17.05
CA ALA A 3 -18.32 -25.62 16.54
C ALA A 3 -18.18 -25.56 15.00
N ALA A 4 -17.91 -26.69 14.34
CA ALA A 4 -17.77 -26.73 12.88
C ALA A 4 -19.13 -26.64 12.18
N ASP A 5 -20.17 -27.25 12.75
CA ASP A 5 -21.54 -27.15 12.23
C ASP A 5 -22.09 -25.73 12.42
N GLU A 6 -21.78 -25.08 13.55
CA GLU A 6 -22.13 -23.68 13.82
C GLU A 6 -21.43 -22.71 12.86
N GLN A 7 -20.13 -22.90 12.60
CA GLN A 7 -19.39 -22.14 11.59
C GLN A 7 -19.98 -22.29 10.19
N ALA A 8 -20.31 -23.52 9.79
CA ALA A 8 -20.93 -23.77 8.48
C ALA A 8 -22.29 -23.07 8.35
N THR A 9 -23.10 -23.14 9.41
CA THR A 9 -24.40 -22.46 9.47
C THR A 9 -24.24 -20.94 9.40
N GLU A 10 -23.30 -20.36 10.15
CA GLU A 10 -23.02 -18.93 10.11
C GLU A 10 -22.53 -18.50 8.72
N LEU A 11 -21.67 -19.29 8.06
CA LEU A 11 -21.19 -19.01 6.71
C LEU A 11 -22.33 -18.96 5.69
N GLU A 12 -23.26 -19.92 5.72
CA GLU A 12 -24.41 -19.93 4.83
C GLU A 12 -25.29 -18.69 5.04
N VAL A 13 -25.49 -18.29 6.30
CA VAL A 13 -26.23 -17.08 6.65
C VAL A 13 -25.52 -15.84 6.12
N LEU A 14 -24.20 -15.71 6.30
CA LEU A 14 -23.43 -14.58 5.78
C LEU A 14 -23.50 -14.50 4.25
N GLN A 15 -23.37 -15.63 3.56
CA GLN A 15 -23.49 -15.67 2.10
C GLN A 15 -24.87 -15.23 1.64
N SER A 16 -25.93 -15.59 2.36
CA SER A 16 -27.29 -15.14 2.03
C SER A 16 -27.52 -13.66 2.33
N ILE A 17 -26.93 -13.13 3.42
CA ILE A 17 -27.07 -11.72 3.80
C ILE A 17 -26.33 -10.81 2.81
N PHE A 18 -25.11 -11.21 2.44
CA PHE A 18 -24.23 -10.43 1.56
C PHE A 18 -24.32 -10.88 0.10
N ASP A 19 -25.36 -11.62 -0.28
CA ASP A 19 -25.56 -12.02 -1.67
C ASP A 19 -25.69 -10.77 -2.56
N GLY A 20 -24.81 -10.67 -3.55
CA GLY A 20 -24.72 -9.50 -4.43
C GLY A 20 -23.97 -8.28 -3.86
N ASP A 21 -23.48 -8.30 -2.61
CA ASP A 21 -22.61 -7.25 -2.09
C ASP A 21 -21.16 -7.45 -2.55
N GLN A 22 -20.68 -6.56 -3.42
CA GLN A 22 -19.31 -6.61 -3.95
C GLN A 22 -18.24 -6.30 -2.91
N ARG A 23 -18.62 -5.77 -1.74
CA ARG A 23 -17.69 -5.43 -0.65
C ARG A 23 -17.34 -6.63 0.21
N PHE A 24 -18.16 -7.68 0.18
CA PHE A 24 -17.93 -8.91 0.94
C PHE A 24 -17.27 -9.96 0.05
N SER A 25 -16.21 -10.58 0.56
CA SER A 25 -15.49 -11.65 -0.12
C SER A 25 -15.17 -12.77 0.86
N VAL A 26 -15.42 -14.01 0.44
CA VAL A 26 -15.05 -15.21 1.20
C VAL A 26 -13.73 -15.73 0.61
N VAL A 27 -12.64 -15.58 1.37
CA VAL A 27 -11.31 -16.04 0.94
C VAL A 27 -11.16 -17.54 1.18
N ALA A 28 -11.70 -18.02 2.29
CA ALA A 28 -11.77 -19.43 2.66
C ALA A 28 -13.00 -19.67 3.54
N ASN A 29 -13.33 -20.93 3.80
CA ASN A 29 -14.49 -21.31 4.63
C ASN A 29 -14.43 -20.75 6.07
N ASN A 30 -13.25 -20.35 6.52
CA ASN A 30 -13.02 -19.75 7.83
C ASN A 30 -12.39 -18.36 7.74
N LYS A 31 -12.36 -17.74 6.54
CA LYS A 31 -11.72 -16.44 6.32
C LYS A 31 -12.58 -15.54 5.46
N PHE A 32 -12.94 -14.39 6.01
CA PHE A 32 -13.86 -13.45 5.40
C PHE A 32 -13.21 -12.09 5.30
N GLN A 33 -13.52 -11.37 4.23
CA GLN A 33 -13.05 -10.02 4.01
C GLN A 33 -14.24 -9.11 3.72
N TYR A 34 -14.29 -7.95 4.38
CA TYR A 34 -15.27 -6.91 4.12
C TYR A 34 -14.59 -5.56 3.89
N LYS A 35 -14.96 -4.90 2.80
CA LYS A 35 -14.41 -3.60 2.41
C LYS A 35 -15.27 -2.45 2.95
N PHE A 36 -14.63 -1.52 3.63
CA PHE A 36 -15.23 -0.30 4.17
C PHE A 36 -14.68 0.95 3.47
N GLY A 37 -15.54 1.96 3.33
CA GLY A 37 -15.21 3.23 2.68
C GLY A 37 -15.25 3.17 1.14
N GLU A 38 -14.86 4.30 0.52
CA GLU A 38 -14.83 4.45 -0.94
C GLU A 38 -13.53 3.96 -1.56
N ASP A 39 -13.62 3.37 -2.74
CA ASP A 39 -12.48 2.83 -3.49
C ASP A 39 -11.41 3.90 -3.78
N GLY A 40 -10.22 3.71 -3.20
CA GLY A 40 -9.09 4.61 -3.40
C GLY A 40 -9.06 5.79 -2.41
N HIS A 41 -10.00 5.86 -1.47
CA HIS A 41 -9.99 6.86 -0.42
C HIS A 41 -8.99 6.49 0.69
N TYR A 42 -8.32 7.50 1.27
CA TYR A 42 -7.32 7.30 2.34
C TYR A 42 -7.90 6.80 3.67
N GLN A 43 -9.23 6.76 3.78
CA GLN A 43 -9.96 6.20 4.92
C GLN A 43 -10.58 4.82 4.63
N SER A 44 -10.49 4.35 3.38
CA SER A 44 -10.98 3.02 3.03
C SER A 44 -10.09 1.93 3.63
N PHE A 45 -10.67 0.80 4.01
CA PHE A 45 -9.91 -0.34 4.49
C PHE A 45 -10.66 -1.65 4.29
N LEU A 46 -9.90 -2.74 4.35
CA LEU A 46 -10.36 -4.11 4.19
C LEU A 46 -10.18 -4.81 5.53
N LEU A 47 -11.29 -5.24 6.13
CA LEU A 47 -11.29 -6.01 7.37
C LEU A 47 -11.24 -7.49 7.03
N GLU A 48 -10.25 -8.22 7.54
CA GLU A 48 -10.20 -9.67 7.47
C GLU A 48 -10.57 -10.28 8.83
N ILE A 49 -11.48 -11.25 8.80
CA ILE A 49 -11.94 -12.00 9.97
C ILE A 49 -11.67 -13.48 9.72
N ASP A 50 -10.85 -14.06 10.59
CA ASP A 50 -10.48 -15.47 10.56
C ASP A 50 -11.13 -16.22 11.74
N TRP A 51 -11.78 -17.34 11.46
CA TRP A 51 -12.32 -18.24 12.47
C TRP A 51 -11.30 -19.29 12.90
N PRO A 52 -10.86 -19.29 14.17
CA PRO A 52 -10.12 -20.42 14.72
C PRO A 52 -11.02 -21.66 14.84
N GLU A 53 -10.40 -22.84 14.99
CA GLU A 53 -11.14 -24.12 15.12
C GLU A 53 -12.10 -24.15 16.32
N SER A 54 -11.82 -23.34 17.34
CA SER A 54 -12.63 -23.22 18.56
C SER A 54 -13.70 -22.12 18.49
N TYR A 55 -13.81 -21.37 17.40
CA TYR A 55 -14.89 -20.39 17.24
C TYR A 55 -16.25 -21.12 17.06
N PRO A 56 -17.35 -20.66 17.68
CA PRO A 56 -17.52 -19.37 18.38
C PRO A 56 -17.17 -19.37 19.88
N GLU A 57 -16.71 -20.48 20.47
CA GLU A 57 -16.28 -20.50 21.89
C GLU A 57 -15.08 -19.58 22.15
N THR A 58 -14.26 -19.34 21.13
CA THR A 58 -13.15 -18.37 21.14
C THR A 58 -13.43 -17.22 20.20
N LEU A 59 -12.86 -16.05 20.52
CA LEU A 59 -12.97 -14.84 19.69
C LEU A 59 -12.44 -15.07 18.27
N PRO A 60 -13.06 -14.43 17.26
CA PRO A 60 -12.51 -14.42 15.91
C PRO A 60 -11.20 -13.62 15.87
N LEU A 61 -10.31 -14.02 14.97
CA LEU A 61 -9.04 -13.35 14.73
C LEU A 61 -9.25 -12.22 13.73
N ILE A 62 -9.05 -10.99 14.17
CA ILE A 62 -9.24 -9.80 13.35
C ILE A 62 -7.89 -9.34 12.80
N ASN A 63 -7.78 -9.26 11.48
CA ASN A 63 -6.58 -8.86 10.78
C ASN A 63 -6.82 -7.61 9.91
N LEU A 64 -5.96 -6.61 10.09
CA LEU A 64 -5.92 -5.38 9.29
C LEU A 64 -4.59 -5.18 8.56
N ASP A 65 -3.65 -6.13 8.66
CA ASP A 65 -2.34 -6.06 8.01
C ASP A 65 -2.37 -6.61 6.58
N LEU A 66 -3.38 -6.16 5.84
CA LEU A 66 -3.55 -6.47 4.42
C LEU A 66 -2.80 -5.44 3.57
N PHE A 67 -2.39 -5.86 2.36
CA PHE A 67 -1.77 -4.95 1.39
C PHE A 67 -2.67 -3.74 1.09
N TYR A 68 -3.98 -3.96 1.04
CA TYR A 68 -4.97 -2.91 0.82
C TYR A 68 -4.92 -1.82 1.90
N ASN A 69 -4.58 -2.16 3.14
CA ASN A 69 -4.60 -1.25 4.29
C ASN A 69 -3.25 -0.57 4.54
N ARG A 70 -2.34 -0.57 3.57
CA ARG A 70 -0.99 0.00 3.78
C ARG A 70 -1.03 1.48 4.11
N HIS A 71 -1.93 2.22 3.49
CA HIS A 71 -2.12 3.65 3.73
C HIS A 71 -2.72 3.98 5.09
N LEU A 72 -3.26 3.01 5.83
CA LEU A 72 -3.77 3.25 7.17
C LEU A 72 -2.63 3.40 8.18
N LEU A 73 -2.74 4.42 9.02
CA LEU A 73 -1.82 4.61 10.14
C LEU A 73 -1.86 3.41 11.10
N PRO A 74 -0.70 2.94 11.60
CA PRO A 74 -0.65 1.82 12.56
C PRO A 74 -1.52 2.07 13.80
N GLN A 75 -1.56 3.31 14.29
CA GLN A 75 -2.38 3.71 15.44
C GLN A 75 -3.88 3.50 15.18
N VAL A 76 -4.35 3.80 13.96
CA VAL A 76 -5.75 3.60 13.55
C VAL A 76 -6.06 2.11 13.45
N LYS A 77 -5.15 1.31 12.88
CA LYS A 77 -5.31 -0.16 12.83
C LYS A 77 -5.42 -0.77 14.22
N GLU A 78 -4.51 -0.40 15.13
CA GLU A 78 -4.51 -0.86 16.52
C GLU A 78 -5.81 -0.46 17.23
N HIS A 79 -6.28 0.78 17.01
CA HIS A 79 -7.55 1.25 17.56
C HIS A 79 -8.72 0.40 17.09
N ILE A 80 -8.87 0.18 15.77
CA ILE A 80 -9.95 -0.63 15.20
C ILE A 80 -9.91 -2.06 15.74
N VAL A 81 -8.73 -2.70 15.74
CA VAL A 81 -8.59 -4.07 16.27
C VAL A 81 -8.93 -4.13 17.75
N SER A 82 -8.51 -3.16 18.55
CA SER A 82 -8.82 -3.12 19.98
C SER A 82 -10.31 -2.98 20.23
N THR A 83 -10.98 -2.06 19.53
CA THR A 83 -12.42 -1.83 19.67
C THR A 83 -13.23 -3.07 19.27
N LEU A 84 -12.89 -3.69 18.14
CA LEU A 84 -13.62 -4.88 17.68
C LEU A 84 -13.37 -6.11 18.55
N LYS A 85 -12.18 -6.25 19.13
CA LYS A 85 -11.92 -7.31 20.11
C LYS A 85 -12.79 -7.14 21.36
N GLN A 86 -12.91 -5.91 21.87
CA GLN A 86 -13.77 -5.61 23.02
C GLN A 86 -15.23 -5.90 22.71
N GLU A 87 -15.70 -5.52 21.52
CA GLU A 87 -17.06 -5.80 21.11
C GLU A 87 -17.32 -7.31 20.96
N ALA A 88 -16.37 -8.04 20.39
CA ALA A 88 -16.45 -9.49 20.20
C ALA A 88 -16.54 -10.27 21.53
N GLU A 89 -15.99 -9.75 22.64
CA GLU A 89 -16.11 -10.39 23.97
C GLU A 89 -17.57 -10.53 24.44
N SER A 90 -18.43 -9.60 24.04
CA SER A 90 -19.86 -9.65 24.38
C SER A 90 -20.62 -10.76 23.65
N TYR A 91 -20.04 -11.28 22.56
CA TYR A 91 -20.65 -12.29 21.67
C TYR A 91 -19.97 -13.66 21.78
N LEU A 92 -19.17 -13.89 22.83
CA LEU A 92 -18.51 -15.17 23.04
C LEU A 92 -19.52 -16.33 23.12
N GLY A 93 -19.27 -17.39 22.36
CA GLY A 93 -20.17 -18.53 22.25
C GLY A 93 -21.33 -18.35 21.27
N MET A 94 -21.34 -17.26 20.49
CA MET A 94 -22.34 -17.01 19.45
C MET A 94 -21.70 -16.52 18.14
N ALA A 95 -22.46 -16.59 17.05
CA ALA A 95 -22.10 -15.99 15.78
C ALA A 95 -21.97 -14.46 15.90
N ALA A 96 -20.77 -13.94 15.66
CA ALA A 96 -20.44 -12.52 15.89
C ALA A 96 -20.05 -11.77 14.62
N THR A 97 -19.77 -12.46 13.50
CA THR A 97 -19.15 -11.80 12.33
C THR A 97 -20.04 -10.75 11.68
N PHE A 98 -21.31 -11.05 11.46
CA PHE A 98 -22.27 -10.09 10.92
C PHE A 98 -22.36 -8.86 11.81
N THR A 99 -22.49 -9.07 13.12
CA THR A 99 -22.58 -8.00 14.12
C THR A 99 -21.33 -7.13 14.14
N LEU A 100 -20.13 -7.74 14.04
CA LEU A 100 -18.87 -7.00 13.96
C LEU A 100 -18.79 -6.16 12.68
N ILE A 101 -19.23 -6.69 11.54
CA ILE A 101 -19.27 -5.95 10.28
C ILE A 101 -20.21 -4.75 10.41
N GLU A 102 -21.43 -4.95 10.91
CA GLU A 102 -22.40 -3.86 11.11
C GLU A 102 -21.89 -2.82 12.11
N TYR A 103 -21.29 -3.24 13.22
CA TYR A 103 -20.67 -2.34 14.19
C TYR A 103 -19.62 -1.42 13.54
N VAL A 104 -18.76 -1.97 12.68
CA VAL A 104 -17.79 -1.15 11.94
C VAL A 104 -18.48 -0.19 10.97
N LYS A 105 -19.60 -0.59 10.33
CA LYS A 105 -20.35 0.32 9.44
C LYS A 105 -20.95 1.49 10.21
N GLU A 106 -21.54 1.23 11.38
CA GLU A 106 -22.17 2.26 12.20
C GLU A 106 -21.15 3.23 12.81
N HIS A 107 -19.98 2.72 13.21
CA HIS A 107 -18.91 3.49 13.84
C HIS A 107 -17.76 3.84 12.90
N PHE A 108 -17.96 3.75 11.59
CA PHE A 108 -16.90 3.93 10.60
C PHE A 108 -16.16 5.26 10.76
N ASP A 109 -16.90 6.37 10.88
CA ASP A 109 -16.34 7.71 11.02
C ASP A 109 -15.52 7.90 12.31
N ASP A 110 -15.96 7.27 13.41
CA ASP A 110 -15.26 7.33 14.69
C ASP A 110 -13.96 6.53 14.66
N LEU A 111 -13.99 5.37 14.00
CA LEU A 111 -12.85 4.46 13.86
C LEU A 111 -11.71 5.07 13.02
N ILE A 112 -12.06 5.89 12.02
CA ILE A 112 -11.11 6.53 11.10
C ILE A 112 -10.78 7.98 11.46
N LYS A 113 -11.33 8.54 12.54
CA LYS A 113 -11.21 9.98 12.87
C LYS A 113 -9.76 10.47 12.95
N ASP A 114 -8.84 9.60 13.38
CA ASP A 114 -7.42 9.90 13.57
C ASP A 114 -6.60 9.67 12.29
N GLN A 115 -7.24 9.19 11.21
CA GLN A 115 -6.63 9.00 9.90
C GLN A 115 -6.51 10.35 9.18
N VAL A 116 -5.27 10.76 8.87
CA VAL A 116 -4.97 12.05 8.22
C VAL A 116 -4.50 11.81 6.78
N GLU A 117 -5.08 12.55 5.83
CA GLU A 117 -4.74 12.48 4.39
C GLU A 117 -3.24 12.68 4.10
N SER A 118 -2.55 13.56 4.85
CA SER A 118 -1.12 13.81 4.65
C SER A 118 -0.22 12.61 5.01
N ALA A 119 -0.69 11.67 5.85
CA ALA A 119 0.11 10.52 6.25
C ALA A 119 0.25 9.48 5.11
N THR A 120 -0.74 9.40 4.22
CA THR A 120 -0.72 8.46 3.08
C THR A 120 0.27 8.89 2.00
N MET A 121 0.42 10.21 1.77
CA MET A 121 1.36 10.77 0.79
C MET A 121 2.84 10.52 1.14
N ALA A 122 3.18 10.40 2.43
CA ALA A 122 4.56 10.18 2.87
C ALA A 122 5.08 8.78 2.49
N GLU A 123 4.20 7.78 2.49
CA GLU A 123 4.54 6.41 2.10
C GLU A 123 4.50 6.21 0.58
N GLU A 124 3.57 6.84 -0.14
CA GLU A 124 3.57 6.85 -1.61
C GLU A 124 4.86 7.47 -2.19
N ALA A 125 5.34 8.56 -1.59
CA ALA A 125 6.61 9.18 -1.94
C ALA A 125 7.83 8.27 -1.64
N SER A 126 7.69 7.32 -0.71
CA SER A 126 8.72 6.32 -0.42
C SER A 126 8.69 5.14 -1.42
N ASN A 127 7.51 4.72 -1.88
CA ASN A 127 7.33 3.69 -2.90
C ASN A 127 7.77 4.14 -4.30
N LEU A 128 7.55 5.41 -4.66
CA LEU A 128 8.06 6.00 -5.91
C LEU A 128 9.60 6.07 -5.97
N ARG A 129 10.28 6.06 -4.81
CA ARG A 129 11.75 5.99 -4.76
C ARG A 129 12.29 4.57 -4.97
N LEU A 130 11.48 3.53 -4.76
CA LEU A 130 11.87 2.13 -4.93
C LEU A 130 11.72 1.63 -6.38
N SER A 131 10.91 2.27 -7.22
CA SER A 131 10.76 1.86 -8.64
C SER A 131 11.72 2.55 -9.63
N SER A 132 12.65 3.38 -9.14
CA SER A 132 13.60 4.14 -9.97
C SER A 132 15.07 3.80 -9.74
N SER A 133 15.37 2.68 -9.08
CA SER A 133 16.77 2.32 -8.80
C SER A 133 17.06 0.82 -8.91
N GLU A 134 16.92 0.28 -10.12
CA GLU A 134 17.81 -0.80 -10.56
C GLU A 134 18.98 -0.17 -11.34
N SER A 135 19.98 0.30 -10.59
CA SER A 135 21.40 0.27 -10.99
C SER A 135 22.26 0.79 -9.83
N ASP A 136 23.19 -0.08 -9.43
CA ASP A 136 24.45 0.20 -8.76
C ASP A 136 24.49 0.44 -7.24
N THR A 137 24.76 -0.68 -6.56
CA THR A 137 25.82 -0.92 -5.56
C THR A 137 25.86 -0.08 -4.27
N GLU A 138 25.72 -0.81 -3.15
CA GLU A 138 26.52 -0.73 -1.92
C GLU A 138 27.07 0.64 -1.51
N ASN A 139 26.53 1.25 -0.43
CA ASN A 139 27.20 1.30 0.88
C ASN A 139 26.35 2.04 1.92
N ALA A 140 26.46 1.59 3.17
CA ALA A 140 25.80 2.14 4.34
C ALA A 140 26.24 3.59 4.68
N LYS A 141 25.31 4.41 5.20
CA LYS A 141 25.38 4.99 6.56
C LYS A 141 24.20 5.93 6.87
N LYS A 142 23.55 5.60 7.98
CA LYS A 142 22.64 6.37 8.84
C LYS A 142 23.24 7.74 9.21
N VAL A 143 22.44 8.82 9.24
CA VAL A 143 22.49 10.04 10.12
C VAL A 143 21.48 11.06 9.56
N ASN A 144 20.32 11.22 10.18
CA ASN A 144 19.96 12.21 11.22
C ASN A 144 19.79 13.67 10.72
N THR A 145 18.55 14.13 10.80
CA THR A 145 18.06 15.49 11.13
C THR A 145 18.84 16.75 10.70
N GLY A 146 18.10 17.65 10.04
CA GLY A 146 17.86 18.96 10.67
C GLY A 146 18.80 20.12 10.38
N ASN A 147 19.75 20.03 9.44
CA ASN A 147 20.57 21.18 9.08
C ASN A 147 20.61 21.39 7.57
N LYS A 148 20.32 22.62 7.12
CA LYS A 148 20.43 23.07 5.73
C LYS A 148 21.88 22.87 5.26
N ILE A 149 22.16 21.75 4.62
CA ILE A 149 23.47 21.43 4.06
C ILE A 149 23.70 22.37 2.86
N GLN A 150 24.44 23.45 3.10
CA GLN A 150 25.06 24.22 2.03
C GLN A 150 25.97 23.27 1.24
N MET A 151 25.61 22.99 0.00
CA MET A 151 26.36 22.09 -0.88
C MET A 151 27.82 22.53 -0.99
N SER A 152 28.74 21.58 -0.79
CA SER A 152 30.18 21.84 -0.95
C SER A 152 30.50 22.31 -2.38
N LYS A 153 31.53 23.16 -2.53
CA LYS A 153 31.96 23.72 -3.83
C LYS A 153 32.22 22.63 -4.87
N ALA A 154 32.74 21.48 -4.46
CA ALA A 154 32.94 20.32 -5.32
C ALA A 154 31.63 19.67 -5.77
N GLN A 155 30.62 19.65 -4.90
CA GLN A 155 29.31 19.06 -5.16
C GLN A 155 28.48 19.93 -6.10
N LYS A 156 28.54 21.27 -5.95
CA LYS A 156 27.96 22.23 -6.90
C LYS A 156 28.57 22.10 -8.31
N ARG A 157 29.89 21.89 -8.40
CA ARG A 157 30.59 21.71 -9.68
C ARG A 157 30.13 20.43 -10.41
N ARG A 158 30.02 19.31 -9.70
CA ARG A 158 29.49 18.06 -10.28
C ARG A 158 28.05 18.17 -10.77
N MET A 159 27.20 18.93 -10.07
CA MET A 159 25.83 19.18 -10.53
C MET A 159 25.80 20.07 -11.77
N TRP A 160 26.66 21.09 -11.84
CA TRP A 160 26.78 21.94 -13.03
C TRP A 160 27.24 21.15 -14.26
N ASP A 161 28.21 20.24 -14.09
CA ASP A 161 28.72 19.40 -15.18
C ASP A 161 27.66 18.43 -15.72
N ARG A 162 26.67 18.04 -14.90
CA ARG A 162 25.62 17.06 -15.26
C ARG A 162 24.40 17.69 -15.97
N THR A 163 24.17 18.99 -15.82
CA THR A 163 23.09 19.73 -16.53
C THR A 163 23.53 20.16 -17.93
N ASP A 164 22.62 20.07 -18.91
CA ASP A 164 22.87 20.45 -20.32
C ASP A 164 23.32 21.90 -20.53
N ALA A 165 23.21 22.76 -19.51
CA ALA A 165 23.80 24.09 -19.49
C ALA A 165 25.33 24.11 -19.63
N SER A 166 26.05 23.03 -19.23
CA SER A 166 27.49 22.91 -19.48
C SER A 166 27.84 22.54 -20.93
N LYS A 167 26.87 22.03 -21.69
CA LYS A 167 27.00 21.66 -23.10
C LYS A 167 26.65 22.80 -24.05
N LEU A 168 26.30 23.97 -23.56
CA LEU A 168 25.96 25.14 -24.39
C LEU A 168 27.23 25.62 -25.12
N GLY A 169 27.52 25.00 -26.26
CA GLY A 169 28.73 25.24 -27.08
C GLY A 169 29.46 23.97 -27.51
N GLN A 170 29.14 22.79 -26.98
CA GLN A 170 29.65 21.52 -27.52
C GLN A 170 28.61 20.93 -28.47
N ALA A 171 28.97 20.81 -29.74
CA ALA A 171 28.15 20.16 -30.73
C ALA A 171 27.87 18.71 -30.29
N GLU A 172 26.62 18.27 -30.41
CA GLU A 172 26.22 16.92 -30.01
C GLU A 172 27.06 15.86 -30.72
N ARG A 173 27.26 14.72 -30.04
CA ARG A 173 27.95 13.58 -30.64
C ARG A 173 27.15 13.11 -31.85
N GLY A 174 27.75 13.25 -33.04
CA GLY A 174 27.07 12.99 -34.33
C GLY A 174 26.70 14.25 -35.13
N TRP A 175 27.02 15.46 -34.64
CA TRP A 175 26.78 16.71 -35.38
C TRP A 175 27.51 16.79 -36.73
N ASN A 176 28.70 16.19 -36.82
CA ASN A 176 29.44 16.05 -38.07
C ASN A 176 29.38 14.60 -38.55
N TRP A 177 28.20 14.19 -39.02
CA TRP A 177 28.07 12.96 -39.77
C TRP A 177 28.50 13.24 -41.21
N VAL A 178 29.43 12.43 -41.72
CA VAL A 178 29.91 12.51 -43.09
C VAL A 178 29.24 11.38 -43.87
N ASP A 179 28.56 11.72 -44.97
CA ASP A 179 28.06 10.71 -45.90
C ASP A 179 29.22 10.05 -46.64
N ILE A 180 29.57 8.84 -46.21
CA ILE A 180 30.69 8.07 -46.76
C ILE A 180 30.43 7.68 -48.22
N LEU A 181 29.16 7.47 -48.62
CA LEU A 181 28.80 7.08 -49.98
C LEU A 181 28.98 8.25 -50.95
N GLY A 182 28.53 9.45 -50.56
CA GLY A 182 28.78 10.68 -51.30
C GLY A 182 30.28 11.01 -51.39
N HIS A 183 31.02 10.89 -50.28
CA HIS A 183 32.45 11.19 -50.22
C HIS A 183 33.30 10.27 -51.14
N LEU A 184 33.02 8.97 -51.12
CA LEU A 184 33.73 8.00 -51.98
C LEU A 184 33.37 8.13 -53.46
N SER A 185 32.17 8.62 -53.79
CA SER A 185 31.76 8.88 -55.18
C SER A 185 32.57 10.02 -55.83
N GLN A 186 33.02 10.99 -55.02
CA GLN A 186 33.82 12.13 -55.48
C GLN A 186 35.30 11.80 -55.71
N THR A 187 35.82 10.77 -55.04
CA THR A 187 37.24 10.36 -55.16
C THR A 187 37.50 9.37 -56.28
N ARG A 188 36.48 8.99 -57.07
CA ARG A 188 36.63 7.97 -58.13
C ARG A 188 37.06 8.51 -59.49
N ASP A 189 37.05 9.84 -59.67
CA ASP A 189 37.48 10.50 -60.90
C ASP A 189 38.76 11.31 -60.66
N THR A 190 39.88 10.61 -60.44
CA THR A 190 41.25 11.05 -60.78
C THR A 190 42.11 9.85 -61.15
#